data_AF-A0A0P1A4F4-F1
#
_entry.id   AF-A0A0P1A4F4-F1
#
_cell.length_a   1.000
_cell.length_b   1.000
_cell.length_c   1.000
_cell.angle_alpha   90.00
_cell.angle_beta   90.00
_cell.angle_gamma   90.00
#
_symmetry.space_group_name_H-M   'P 1'
#
loop_
_entity.id
_entity.type
_entity.pdbx_description
1 polymer ?
#
loop_
_entity_poly.entity_id
_entity_poly.type
_entity_poly.pdbx_seq_one_letter_code
_entity_poly.pdbx_strand_id
1 'polypeptide(L)'
;MLSILPDFVTLNTLSRLEHQISLSRPPTYYGHDPAAVNTTLVKSLLLRAKNGFLDAEGVGKAYKARLTEYQSDPRFSVTDSHLTQAFTEGSFLLLIFGANRDDRISVEDARSFLVDEKFPDNWKPSPTPVTLGEARAIAKDIRGFAT
;
A
#
# COMPACT_ATOMS: atom_id res chain seq x y z
N MET A 1 13.15 -5.27 -10.84
CA MET A 1 12.34 -5.94 -9.81
C MET A 1 11.67 -7.21 -10.35
N LEU A 2 11.11 -7.22 -11.57
CA LEU A 2 10.52 -8.43 -12.17
C LEU A 2 11.54 -9.48 -12.67
N SER A 3 12.79 -9.11 -12.93
CA SER A 3 13.83 -9.99 -13.51
C SER A 3 14.44 -11.01 -12.52
N ILE A 4 13.94 -11.08 -11.29
CA ILE A 4 14.49 -11.92 -10.20
C ILE A 4 13.46 -12.96 -9.74
N LEU A 5 12.24 -12.94 -10.32
CA LEU A 5 11.21 -13.89 -9.95
C LEU A 5 11.38 -15.19 -10.75
N PRO A 6 11.27 -16.37 -10.09
CA PRO A 6 11.19 -17.64 -10.80
C PRO A 6 9.93 -17.71 -11.68
N ASP A 7 9.96 -18.60 -12.69
CA ASP A 7 8.82 -18.84 -13.60
C ASP A 7 7.52 -19.20 -12.85
N PHE A 8 7.66 -19.76 -11.63
CA PHE A 8 6.56 -20.04 -10.72
C PHE A 8 6.77 -19.33 -9.40
N VAL A 9 5.84 -18.44 -9.07
CA VAL A 9 5.85 -17.69 -7.82
C VAL A 9 4.87 -18.36 -6.84
N THR A 10 5.32 -18.63 -5.62
CA THR A 10 4.45 -19.07 -4.53
C THR A 10 4.22 -17.93 -3.55
N LEU A 11 3.19 -18.01 -2.72
CA LEU A 11 3.00 -17.08 -1.60
C LEU A 11 4.25 -17.01 -0.69
N ASN A 12 4.97 -18.12 -0.53
CA ASN A 12 6.22 -18.16 0.22
C ASN A 12 7.35 -17.38 -0.48
N THR A 13 7.37 -17.36 -1.82
CA THR A 13 8.30 -16.54 -2.61
C THR A 13 8.00 -15.06 -2.43
N LEU A 14 6.72 -14.66 -2.46
CA LEU A 14 6.29 -13.28 -2.26
C LEU A 14 6.53 -12.79 -0.82
N SER A 15 6.32 -13.66 0.16
CA SER A 15 6.53 -13.37 1.59
C SER A 15 7.96 -12.94 1.93
N ARG A 16 8.95 -13.32 1.12
CA ARG A 16 10.36 -12.92 1.27
C ARG A 16 10.67 -11.52 0.75
N LEU A 17 9.79 -10.96 -0.08
CA LEU A 17 9.86 -9.61 -0.64
C LEU A 17 9.00 -8.62 0.16
N GLU A 18 8.31 -9.09 1.19
CA GLU A 18 7.47 -8.28 2.06
C GLU A 18 8.31 -7.36 2.95
N HIS A 19 7.81 -6.14 3.13
CA HIS A 19 8.31 -5.20 4.12
C HIS A 19 7.37 -5.09 5.32
N GLN A 20 7.89 -4.62 6.45
CA GLN A 20 7.19 -4.62 7.74
C GLN A 20 6.20 -3.45 7.93
N ILE A 21 5.97 -2.64 6.91
CA ILE A 21 5.13 -1.42 6.99
C ILE A 21 3.93 -1.46 6.05
N SER A 22 3.48 -2.65 5.64
CA SER A 22 2.33 -2.81 4.75
C SER A 22 1.08 -2.06 5.27
N LEU A 23 0.28 -1.53 4.35
CA LEU A 23 -0.93 -0.77 4.66
C LEU A 23 -2.06 -1.63 5.24
N SER A 24 -2.08 -2.92 4.89
CA SER A 24 -3.17 -3.84 5.25
C SER A 24 -2.69 -5.06 6.04
N ARG A 25 -1.38 -5.24 6.23
CA ARG A 25 -0.80 -6.43 6.87
C ARG A 25 0.15 -6.06 8.01
N PRO A 26 0.08 -6.74 9.17
CA PRO A 26 1.04 -6.55 10.24
C PRO A 26 2.41 -7.14 9.84
N PRO A 27 3.51 -6.74 10.52
CA PRO A 27 4.81 -7.37 10.33
C PRO A 27 4.75 -8.89 10.48
N THR A 28 5.43 -9.60 9.58
CA THR A 28 5.41 -11.08 9.51
C THR A 28 6.00 -11.74 10.77
N TYR A 29 6.87 -11.06 11.51
CA TYR A 29 7.44 -11.56 12.77
C TYR A 29 6.44 -11.70 13.92
N TYR A 30 5.19 -11.25 13.74
CA TYR A 30 4.10 -11.55 14.67
C TYR A 30 3.49 -12.94 14.47
N GLY A 31 3.93 -13.70 13.45
CA GLY A 31 3.49 -15.07 13.22
C GLY A 31 2.08 -15.19 12.61
N HIS A 32 1.56 -14.11 12.03
CA HIS A 32 0.32 -14.13 11.27
C HIS A 32 0.54 -14.67 9.86
N ASP A 33 -0.53 -15.14 9.23
CA ASP A 33 -0.53 -15.42 7.79
C ASP A 33 -0.23 -14.14 7.01
N PRO A 34 0.87 -14.07 6.23
CA PRO A 34 1.23 -12.87 5.46
C PRO A 34 0.19 -12.53 4.39
N ALA A 35 -0.65 -13.47 3.96
CA ALA A 35 -1.73 -13.18 3.02
C ALA A 35 -2.93 -12.49 3.70
N ALA A 36 -3.13 -12.71 5.00
CA ALA A 36 -4.33 -12.28 5.71
C ALA A 36 -4.39 -10.76 5.91
N VAL A 37 -5.50 -10.16 5.48
CA VAL A 37 -5.79 -8.74 5.67
C VAL A 37 -6.12 -8.45 7.14
N ASN A 38 -5.49 -7.43 7.70
CA ASN A 38 -5.85 -6.85 8.98
C ASN A 38 -6.80 -5.66 8.78
N THR A 39 -8.09 -5.88 9.01
CA THR A 39 -9.14 -4.87 8.82
C THR A 39 -9.00 -3.66 9.73
N THR A 40 -8.33 -3.78 10.88
CA THR A 40 -8.03 -2.63 11.75
C THR A 40 -7.02 -1.69 11.10
N LEU A 41 -6.01 -2.23 10.39
CA LEU A 41 -5.05 -1.43 9.63
C LEU A 41 -5.72 -0.70 8.48
N VAL A 42 -6.55 -1.42 7.72
CA VAL A 42 -7.30 -0.82 6.62
C VAL A 42 -8.26 0.25 7.14
N LYS A 43 -9.00 0.00 8.23
CA LYS A 43 -9.87 1.01 8.85
C LYS A 43 -9.08 2.25 9.28
N SER A 44 -7.90 2.07 9.88
CA SER A 44 -7.00 3.17 10.22
C SER A 44 -6.61 3.97 8.98
N LEU A 45 -6.20 3.32 7.90
CA LEU A 45 -5.90 3.97 6.62
C LEU A 45 -7.10 4.80 6.11
N LEU A 46 -8.29 4.20 6.03
CA LEU A 46 -9.48 4.84 5.47
C LEU A 46 -9.97 6.04 6.31
N LEU A 47 -9.73 6.05 7.63
CA LEU A 47 -10.02 7.19 8.50
C LEU A 47 -9.19 8.44 8.17
N ARG A 48 -8.14 8.32 7.33
CA ARG A 48 -7.32 9.44 6.87
C ARG A 48 -7.82 10.08 5.59
N ALA A 49 -8.90 9.56 5.01
CA ALA A 49 -9.54 10.14 3.85
C ALA A 49 -10.13 11.52 4.15
N LYS A 50 -10.12 12.40 3.15
CA LYS A 50 -10.77 13.71 3.18
C LYS A 50 -11.87 13.73 2.11
N ASN A 51 -13.06 14.19 2.49
CA ASN A 51 -14.22 14.27 1.59
C ASN A 51 -14.55 12.93 0.89
N GLY A 52 -14.31 11.80 1.57
CA GLY A 52 -14.56 10.46 1.03
C GLY A 52 -13.45 9.89 0.14
N PHE A 53 -12.32 10.58 0.00
CA PHE A 53 -11.20 10.14 -0.81
C PHE A 53 -9.90 10.03 -0.01
N LEU A 54 -9.14 8.98 -0.28
CA LEU A 54 -7.79 8.78 0.20
C LEU A 54 -6.81 9.26 -0.88
N ASP A 55 -5.83 10.06 -0.47
CA ASP A 55 -4.80 10.66 -1.32
C ASP A 55 -3.39 10.36 -0.77
N ALA A 56 -2.36 10.94 -1.39
CA ALA A 56 -0.97 10.77 -0.97
C ALA A 56 -0.72 11.20 0.49
N GLU A 57 -1.40 12.25 0.97
CA GLU A 57 -1.30 12.71 2.35
C GLU A 57 -1.87 11.67 3.32
N GLY A 58 -3.06 11.14 3.00
CA GLY A 58 -3.70 10.10 3.80
C GLY A 58 -2.86 8.82 3.86
N VAL A 59 -2.33 8.36 2.72
CA VAL A 59 -1.46 7.18 2.66
C VAL A 59 -0.14 7.42 3.40
N GLY A 60 0.53 8.57 3.19
CA GLY A 60 1.78 8.88 3.89
C GLY A 60 1.62 8.96 5.39
N LYS A 61 0.53 9.56 5.89
CA LYS A 61 0.20 9.55 7.33
C LYS A 61 -0.10 8.16 7.88
N ALA A 62 -0.56 7.22 7.06
CA ALA A 62 -0.73 5.83 7.47
C ALA A 62 0.62 5.15 7.67
N TYR A 63 1.55 5.34 6.71
CA TYR A 63 2.92 4.84 6.83
C TYR A 63 3.66 5.45 8.02
N LYS A 64 3.54 6.77 8.25
CA LYS A 64 4.13 7.43 9.42
C LYS A 64 3.67 6.78 10.74
N ALA A 65 2.37 6.49 10.83
CA ALA A 65 1.83 5.80 11.99
C ALA A 65 2.35 4.36 12.13
N ARG A 66 2.53 3.62 11.02
CA ARG A 66 3.15 2.28 11.05
C ARG A 66 4.59 2.32 11.55
N LEU A 67 5.39 3.23 11.01
CA LEU A 67 6.78 3.43 11.43
C LEU A 67 6.83 3.75 12.93
N THR A 68 5.98 4.65 13.39
CA THR A 68 5.91 5.07 14.81
C THR A 68 5.45 3.95 15.73
N GLU A 69 4.51 3.11 15.29
CA GLU A 69 3.98 1.99 16.07
C GLU A 69 5.02 0.89 16.28
N TYR A 70 5.76 0.54 15.23
CA TYR A 70 6.65 -0.62 15.27
C TYR A 70 8.11 -0.30 15.60
N GLN A 71 8.55 0.97 15.56
CA GLN A 71 9.95 1.35 15.82
C GLN A 71 10.50 0.90 17.19
N SER A 72 9.63 0.64 18.17
CA SER A 72 10.06 0.19 19.50
C SER A 72 10.31 -1.33 19.59
N ASP A 73 9.83 -2.11 18.61
CA ASP A 73 10.06 -3.55 18.57
C ASP A 73 11.48 -3.83 18.05
N PRO A 74 12.32 -4.59 18.77
CA PRO A 74 13.70 -4.86 18.35
C PRO A 74 13.80 -5.68 17.05
N ARG A 75 12.71 -6.31 16.60
CA ARG A 75 12.63 -7.04 15.33
C ARG A 75 12.25 -6.14 14.16
N PHE A 76 11.83 -4.91 14.44
CA PHE A 76 11.44 -3.96 13.42
C PHE A 76 12.67 -3.45 12.67
N SER A 77 12.67 -3.62 11.35
CA SER A 77 13.74 -3.21 10.46
C SER A 77 13.19 -2.84 9.10
N VAL A 78 13.42 -1.59 8.70
CA VAL A 78 13.00 -1.04 7.42
C VAL A 78 14.20 -0.35 6.78
N THR A 79 14.56 -0.78 5.58
CA THR A 79 15.62 -0.17 4.76
C THR A 79 15.04 0.90 3.85
N ASP A 80 15.87 1.76 3.26
CA ASP A 80 15.41 2.69 2.21
C ASP A 80 14.77 1.99 1.01
N SER A 81 15.22 0.76 0.70
CA SER A 81 14.59 -0.07 -0.32
C SER A 81 13.18 -0.50 0.08
N HIS A 82 12.97 -0.90 1.33
CA HIS A 82 11.64 -1.22 1.86
C HIS A 82 10.72 0.00 1.85
N LEU A 83 11.21 1.18 2.21
CA LEU A 83 10.44 2.43 2.13
C LEU A 83 10.05 2.75 0.69
N THR A 84 11.00 2.64 -0.25
CA THR A 84 10.75 2.90 -1.67
C THR A 84 9.70 1.95 -2.24
N GLN A 85 9.79 0.66 -1.90
CA GLN A 85 8.79 -0.34 -2.27
C GLN A 85 7.42 0.00 -1.68
N ALA A 86 7.32 0.20 -0.36
CA ALA A 86 6.06 0.50 0.31
C ALA A 86 5.37 1.74 -0.26
N PHE A 87 6.11 2.84 -0.44
CA PHE A 87 5.52 4.06 -0.98
C PHE A 87 5.09 3.91 -2.44
N THR A 88 5.76 3.06 -3.22
CA THR A 88 5.34 2.71 -4.59
C THR A 88 4.08 1.84 -4.58
N GLU A 89 3.96 0.87 -3.67
CA GLU A 89 2.73 0.09 -3.50
C GLU A 89 1.56 0.98 -3.08
N GLY A 90 1.82 1.95 -2.20
CA GLY A 90 0.85 2.98 -1.80
C GLY A 90 0.41 3.87 -2.97
N SER A 91 1.31 4.22 -3.89
CA SER A 91 0.92 4.98 -5.08
C SER A 91 0.14 4.14 -6.09
N PHE A 92 0.42 2.85 -6.22
CA PHE A 92 -0.40 1.95 -7.03
C PHE A 92 -1.84 1.84 -6.49
N LEU A 93 -2.03 1.88 -5.17
CA LEU A 93 -3.36 1.96 -4.59
C LEU A 93 -4.13 3.21 -5.07
N LEU A 94 -3.46 4.36 -5.13
CA LEU A 94 -4.09 5.60 -5.58
C LEU A 94 -4.32 5.62 -7.10
N LEU A 95 -3.30 5.27 -7.88
CA LEU A 95 -3.32 5.43 -9.34
C LEU A 95 -4.07 4.31 -10.05
N ILE A 96 -3.80 3.06 -9.71
CA ILE A 96 -4.43 1.92 -10.40
C ILE A 96 -5.86 1.79 -9.90
N PHE A 97 -6.02 1.65 -8.59
CA PHE A 97 -7.33 1.37 -8.00
C PHE A 97 -8.21 2.61 -7.87
N GLY A 98 -7.65 3.83 -7.89
CA GLY A 98 -8.39 5.08 -8.13
C GLY A 98 -8.67 5.37 -9.60
N ALA A 99 -8.33 4.46 -10.53
CA ALA A 99 -8.51 4.62 -11.97
C ALA A 99 -7.84 5.87 -12.57
N ASN A 100 -6.74 6.32 -11.94
CA ASN A 100 -5.97 7.50 -12.29
C ASN A 100 -6.82 8.79 -12.34
N ARG A 101 -7.78 8.91 -11.41
CA ARG A 101 -8.65 10.09 -11.29
C ARG A 101 -8.18 10.94 -10.12
N ASP A 102 -7.48 12.02 -10.42
CA ASP A 102 -6.96 13.00 -9.45
C ASP A 102 -6.05 12.39 -8.36
N ASP A 103 -5.27 11.36 -8.70
CA ASP A 103 -4.29 10.71 -7.81
C ASP A 103 -4.87 10.27 -6.45
N ARG A 104 -6.14 9.86 -6.44
CA ARG A 104 -6.89 9.50 -5.24
C ARG A 104 -7.82 8.33 -5.50
N ILE A 105 -8.24 7.67 -4.43
CA ILE A 105 -9.18 6.55 -4.45
C ILE A 105 -10.33 6.84 -3.48
N SER A 106 -11.56 6.46 -3.84
CA SER A 106 -12.69 6.56 -2.92
C SER A 106 -12.51 5.58 -1.75
N VAL A 107 -13.05 5.92 -0.58
CA VAL A 107 -13.02 5.01 0.59
C VAL A 107 -13.70 3.68 0.29
N GLU A 108 -14.77 3.71 -0.50
CA GLU A 108 -15.50 2.51 -0.93
C GLU A 108 -14.63 1.62 -1.81
N ASP A 109 -14.00 2.20 -2.84
CA ASP A 109 -13.14 1.43 -3.75
C ASP A 109 -11.95 0.85 -3.00
N ALA A 110 -11.27 1.68 -2.19
CA ALA A 110 -10.14 1.24 -1.38
C ALA A 110 -10.52 0.09 -0.43
N ARG A 111 -11.71 0.14 0.18
CA ARG A 111 -12.22 -0.96 1.00
C ARG A 111 -12.44 -2.22 0.16
N SER A 112 -13.10 -2.13 -0.99
CA SER A 112 -13.36 -3.27 -1.88
C SER A 112 -12.07 -3.98 -2.27
N PHE A 113 -11.03 -3.21 -2.61
CA PHE A 113 -9.73 -3.78 -2.98
C PHE A 113 -8.96 -4.37 -1.80
N LEU A 114 -8.86 -3.65 -0.68
CA LEU A 114 -7.99 -4.04 0.41
C LEU A 114 -8.61 -5.09 1.34
N VAL A 115 -9.93 -5.13 1.46
CA VAL A 115 -10.62 -6.02 2.40
C VAL A 115 -11.37 -7.12 1.67
N ASP A 116 -12.12 -6.78 0.62
CA ASP A 116 -12.93 -7.75 -0.11
C ASP A 116 -12.11 -8.41 -1.24
N GLU A 117 -10.88 -7.95 -1.46
CA GLU A 117 -9.96 -8.39 -2.53
C GLU A 117 -10.63 -8.45 -3.91
N LYS A 118 -11.52 -7.46 -4.16
CA LYS A 118 -12.42 -7.41 -5.31
C LYS A 118 -12.36 -6.05 -6.00
N PHE A 119 -12.37 -6.03 -7.33
CA PHE A 119 -12.69 -4.82 -8.09
C PHE A 119 -14.11 -4.31 -7.74
N PRO A 120 -14.28 -3.02 -7.43
CA PRO A 120 -15.60 -2.43 -7.22
C PRO A 120 -16.49 -2.60 -8.46
N ASP A 121 -17.79 -2.79 -8.28
CA ASP A 121 -18.70 -3.19 -9.36
C ASP A 121 -18.74 -2.20 -10.54
N ASN A 122 -18.52 -0.92 -10.26
CA ASN A 122 -18.51 0.16 -11.26
C ASN A 122 -17.10 0.69 -11.58
N TRP A 123 -16.07 0.04 -11.05
CA TRP A 123 -14.69 0.43 -11.33
C TRP A 123 -14.36 0.13 -12.79
N LYS A 124 -13.67 1.07 -13.43
CA LYS A 124 -13.13 0.91 -14.78
C LYS A 124 -11.67 1.32 -14.76
N PRO A 125 -10.78 0.57 -15.43
CA PRO A 125 -9.39 0.98 -15.52
C PRO A 125 -9.27 2.35 -16.18
N SER A 126 -8.18 3.05 -15.88
CA SER A 126 -7.85 4.30 -16.57
C SER A 126 -7.73 4.04 -18.09
N PRO A 127 -8.22 4.95 -18.95
CA PRO A 127 -8.01 4.85 -20.39
C PRO A 127 -6.55 5.06 -20.80
N THR A 128 -5.73 5.63 -19.91
CA THR A 128 -4.28 5.78 -20.11
C THR A 128 -3.51 4.84 -19.19
N PRO A 129 -2.46 4.16 -19.69
CA PRO A 129 -1.62 3.32 -18.85
C PRO A 129 -0.97 4.13 -17.73
N VAL A 130 -1.08 3.64 -16.48
CA VAL A 130 -0.29 4.17 -15.36
C VAL A 130 1.16 3.73 -15.56
N THR A 131 2.05 4.71 -15.60
CA THR A 131 3.49 4.51 -15.79
C THR A 131 4.23 4.39 -14.46
N LEU A 132 5.41 3.76 -14.50
CA LEU A 132 6.31 3.75 -13.34
C LEU A 132 6.80 5.16 -12.96
N GLY A 133 6.83 6.10 -13.91
CA GLY A 133 7.18 7.50 -13.65
C GLY A 133 6.14 8.19 -12.77
N GLU A 134 4.86 8.07 -13.12
CA GLU A 134 3.73 8.60 -12.34
C GLU A 134 3.68 7.96 -10.95
N ALA A 135 3.79 6.64 -10.87
CA ALA A 135 3.79 5.93 -9.59
C ALA A 135 4.93 6.39 -8.67
N ARG A 136 6.12 6.68 -9.21
CA ARG A 136 7.25 7.22 -8.45
C ARG A 136 7.05 8.66 -8.01
N ALA A 137 6.37 9.48 -8.82
CA ALA A 137 6.03 10.85 -8.45
C ALA A 137 5.10 10.86 -7.23
N ILE A 138 4.01 10.09 -7.28
CA ILE A 138 3.09 9.97 -6.14
C ILE A 138 3.76 9.31 -4.92
N ALA A 139 4.63 8.32 -5.13
CA ALA A 139 5.41 7.72 -4.03
C ALA A 139 6.33 8.74 -3.33
N LYS A 140 6.87 9.72 -4.08
CA LYS A 140 7.66 10.82 -3.50
C LYS A 140 6.79 11.73 -2.63
N ASP A 141 5.57 12.02 -3.06
CA ASP A 141 4.62 12.81 -2.26
C ASP A 141 4.22 12.07 -0.99
N ILE A 142 3.88 10.77 -1.11
CA ILE A 142 3.63 9.87 0.03
C ILE A 142 4.81 9.89 1.01
N ARG A 143 6.05 9.79 0.51
CA ARG A 143 7.27 9.84 1.33
C ARG A 143 7.34 11.16 2.11
N GLY A 144 7.03 12.29 1.48
CA GLY A 144 7.03 13.61 2.12
C GLY A 144 6.08 13.73 3.32
N PHE A 145 4.97 12.98 3.32
CA PHE A 145 4.04 12.91 4.46
C PHE A 145 4.36 11.79 5.47
N ALA A 146 5.17 10.81 5.06
CA ALA A 146 5.57 9.66 5.88
C ALA A 146 6.76 9.96 6.81
N THR A 147 7.63 10.89 6.42
CA THR A 147 8.79 11.35 7.19
C THR A 147 8.45 12.58 8.04
#